data_AF-A0A963SAK2-F1
#
_entry.id   AF-A0A963SAK2-F1
#
_cell.length_a   1.000
_cell.length_b   1.000
_cell.length_c   1.000
_cell.angle_alpha   90.00
_cell.angle_beta   90.00
_cell.angle_gamma   90.00
#
_symmetry.space_group_name_H-M   'P 1'
#
loop_
_entity.id
_entity.type
_entity.pdbx_description
1 polymer ?
#
loop_
_entity_poly.entity_id
_entity_poly.type
_entity_poly.pdbx_seq_one_letter_code
_entity_poly.pdbx_strand_id
1 'polypeptide(L)'
;MTTAAVAALSACAPPPEPVKPPPQVVIPPRPWPPMGAAPNLTIPQIGPDGIRRTVNTGISHYQTVWNMRSAYNVAALNCQKPEHAAILNGYKQFLKDNSKALTKVNGELDKQFKSDYGSKYIRERETYNTQVYNYFA
;
A
#
# COMPACT_ATOMS: atom_id res chain seq x y z
N MET A 1 -1.40 -30.21 94.10
CA MET A 1 -1.98 -31.11 93.08
C MET A 1 -2.53 -30.17 92.01
N THR A 2 -2.06 -30.11 90.76
CA THR A 2 -1.86 -31.23 89.82
C THR A 2 -0.96 -30.77 88.65
N THR A 3 0.01 -31.62 88.32
CA THR A 3 0.59 -31.98 87.00
C THR A 3 1.02 -30.93 85.97
N ALA A 4 2.30 -31.04 85.61
CA ALA A 4 3.00 -30.40 84.51
C ALA A 4 2.94 -31.21 83.19
N ALA A 5 3.15 -30.47 82.08
CA ALA A 5 3.84 -30.79 80.83
C ALA A 5 3.36 -31.95 79.93
N VAL A 6 3.27 -31.70 78.61
CA VAL A 6 4.29 -32.09 77.59
C VAL A 6 4.06 -31.29 76.29
N ALA A 7 5.16 -30.81 75.71
CA ALA A 7 5.27 -30.21 74.38
C ALA A 7 5.81 -31.23 73.37
N ALA A 8 5.43 -31.09 72.08
CA ALA A 8 6.09 -31.62 70.86
C ALA A 8 5.06 -31.61 69.70
N LEU A 9 5.27 -31.25 68.42
CA LEU A 9 6.43 -31.11 67.53
C LEU A 9 6.01 -30.31 66.25
N SER A 10 7.00 -29.68 65.59
CA SER A 10 7.17 -29.43 64.13
C SER A 10 5.94 -29.13 63.23
N ALA A 11 5.94 -28.15 62.34
CA ALA A 11 6.99 -27.81 61.38
C ALA A 11 6.81 -26.38 60.85
N CYS A 12 7.92 -25.67 60.70
CA CYS A 12 7.98 -24.39 60.00
C CYS A 12 8.22 -24.68 58.52
N ALA A 13 7.24 -24.40 57.66
CA ALA A 13 7.48 -24.28 56.22
C ALA A 13 7.35 -22.79 55.87
N PRO A 14 8.40 -22.14 55.31
CA PRO A 14 8.25 -20.79 54.79
C PRO A 14 7.25 -20.81 53.62
N PRO A 15 6.43 -19.75 53.45
CA PRO A 15 5.52 -19.64 52.32
C PRO A 15 6.29 -19.81 50.99
N PRO A 16 5.72 -20.51 49.99
CA PRO A 16 6.36 -20.62 48.69
C PRO A 16 6.64 -19.22 48.13
N GLU A 17 7.87 -19.00 47.68
CA GLU A 17 8.26 -17.72 47.10
C GLU A 17 7.32 -17.36 45.94
N PRO A 18 6.84 -16.11 45.84
CA PRO A 18 6.03 -15.69 44.71
C PRO A 18 6.83 -15.90 43.42
N VAL A 19 6.29 -16.72 42.52
CA VAL A 19 6.88 -16.98 41.21
C VAL A 19 7.06 -15.64 40.51
N LYS A 20 8.32 -15.22 40.31
CA LYS A 20 8.65 -14.03 39.53
C LYS A 20 7.99 -14.19 38.15
N PRO A 21 7.16 -13.23 37.70
CA PRO A 21 6.60 -13.27 36.35
C PRO A 21 7.75 -13.43 35.36
N PRO A 22 7.59 -14.28 34.33
CA PRO A 22 8.62 -14.42 33.31
C PRO A 22 8.95 -13.03 32.74
N PRO A 23 10.24 -12.72 32.52
CA PRO A 23 10.64 -11.43 31.98
C PRO A 23 9.89 -11.18 30.69
N GLN A 24 9.15 -10.06 30.65
CA GLN A 24 8.44 -9.64 29.45
C GLN A 24 9.49 -9.32 28.39
N VAL A 25 9.55 -10.12 27.33
CA VAL A 25 10.35 -9.81 26.14
C VAL A 25 9.69 -8.60 25.49
N VAL A 26 10.30 -7.42 25.63
CA VAL A 26 9.85 -6.20 24.95
C VAL A 26 10.18 -6.37 23.47
N ILE A 27 9.21 -6.77 22.67
CA ILE A 27 9.35 -6.82 21.21
C ILE A 27 9.19 -5.38 20.70
N PRO A 28 10.21 -4.80 20.04
CA PRO A 28 10.09 -3.46 19.50
C PRO A 28 8.94 -3.42 18.46
N PRO A 29 8.20 -2.30 18.37
CA PRO A 29 7.14 -2.16 17.38
C PRO A 29 7.73 -2.32 15.98
N ARG A 30 6.98 -3.00 15.10
CA ARG A 30 7.41 -3.22 13.71
C ARG A 30 7.71 -1.85 13.07
N PRO A 31 8.87 -1.68 12.39
CA PRO A 31 9.16 -0.47 11.66
C PRO A 31 8.07 -0.19 10.62
N TRP A 32 7.67 1.07 10.51
CA TRP A 32 6.79 1.50 9.43
C TRP A 32 7.56 1.55 8.11
N PRO A 33 6.94 1.17 6.98
CA PRO A 33 7.57 1.36 5.68
C PRO A 33 7.97 2.84 5.48
N PRO A 34 9.13 3.11 4.88
CA PRO A 34 9.58 4.47 4.65
C PRO A 34 8.59 5.21 3.73
N MET A 35 8.49 6.52 3.92
CA MET A 35 7.68 7.42 3.07
C MET A 35 6.19 7.05 2.96
N GLY A 36 5.64 6.30 3.92
CA GLY A 36 4.23 5.90 3.91
C GLY A 36 3.90 4.82 2.89
N ALA A 37 4.88 4.04 2.43
CA ALA A 37 4.63 2.91 1.54
C ALA A 37 3.66 1.89 2.16
N ALA A 38 2.85 1.24 1.31
CA ALA A 38 1.91 0.23 1.77
C ALA A 38 2.66 -0.92 2.48
N PRO A 39 2.16 -1.44 3.63
CA PRO A 39 2.80 -2.54 4.37
C PRO A 39 3.01 -3.81 3.54
N ASN A 40 2.19 -4.00 2.51
CA ASN A 40 2.20 -5.11 1.57
C ASN A 40 2.58 -4.69 0.15
N LEU A 41 3.36 -3.61 0.00
CA LEU A 41 3.85 -3.17 -1.31
C LEU A 41 4.73 -4.25 -1.95
N THR A 42 4.23 -4.88 -3.01
CA THR A 42 5.03 -5.77 -3.84
C THR A 42 6.01 -4.94 -4.64
N ILE A 43 7.31 -5.10 -4.37
CA ILE A 43 8.36 -4.40 -5.10
C ILE A 43 8.42 -4.92 -6.55
N PRO A 44 8.33 -4.03 -7.56
CA PRO A 44 8.41 -4.45 -8.95
C PRO A 44 9.76 -5.10 -9.26
N GLN A 45 9.72 -6.20 -10.04
CA GLN A 45 10.90 -6.97 -10.42
C GLN A 45 11.84 -6.16 -11.32
N ILE A 46 13.15 -6.42 -11.22
CA ILE A 46 14.16 -5.83 -12.10
C ILE A 46 14.22 -6.62 -13.40
N GLY A 47 14.10 -5.92 -14.53
CA GLY A 47 14.21 -6.51 -15.86
C GLY A 47 15.66 -6.80 -16.27
N PRO A 48 15.87 -7.47 -17.42
CA PRO A 48 17.22 -7.72 -17.96
C PRO A 48 18.02 -6.44 -18.27
N ASP A 49 17.33 -5.32 -18.43
CA ASP A 49 17.85 -3.97 -18.62
C ASP A 49 18.30 -3.30 -17.31
N GLY A 50 18.17 -3.98 -16.17
CA GLY A 50 18.51 -3.43 -14.85
C GLY A 50 17.48 -2.42 -14.32
N ILE A 51 16.34 -2.24 -15.01
CA ILE A 51 15.30 -1.28 -14.65
C ILE A 51 14.11 -2.02 -14.01
N ARG A 52 13.49 -1.42 -12.99
CA ARG A 52 12.26 -1.94 -12.41
C ARG A 52 11.13 -1.92 -13.44
N ARG A 53 10.50 -3.07 -13.69
CA ARG A 53 9.34 -3.23 -14.57
C ARG A 53 8.09 -2.72 -13.86
N THR A 54 7.56 -1.59 -14.27
CA THR A 54 6.32 -0.99 -13.73
C THR A 54 5.29 -0.81 -14.84
N VAL A 55 4.09 -0.32 -14.48
CA VAL A 55 3.06 0.10 -15.45
C VAL A 55 3.53 1.22 -16.40
N ASN A 56 4.68 1.85 -16.13
CA ASN A 56 5.27 2.91 -16.95
C ASN A 56 6.49 2.43 -17.76
N THR A 57 6.80 1.14 -17.78
CA THR A 57 7.96 0.61 -18.50
C THR A 57 7.57 0.16 -19.91
N GLY A 58 8.25 0.68 -20.93
CA GLY A 58 8.09 0.23 -22.33
C GLY A 58 6.70 0.52 -22.93
N ILE A 59 6.01 1.55 -22.43
CA ILE A 59 4.65 1.89 -22.83
C ILE A 59 4.62 2.84 -24.03
N SER A 60 3.50 2.84 -24.76
CA SER A 60 3.28 3.75 -25.87
C SER A 60 3.13 5.20 -25.42
N HIS A 61 3.24 6.14 -26.35
CA HIS A 61 2.98 7.56 -26.08
C HIS A 61 1.55 7.77 -25.53
N TYR A 62 0.55 7.08 -26.09
CA TYR A 62 -0.83 7.19 -25.63
C TYR A 62 -1.02 6.63 -24.22
N GLN A 63 -0.38 5.51 -23.91
CA GLN A 63 -0.36 4.95 -22.56
C GLN A 63 0.32 5.89 -21.57
N THR A 64 1.39 6.58 -21.99
CA THR A 64 2.09 7.56 -21.15
C THR A 64 1.18 8.71 -20.74
N VAL A 65 0.49 9.31 -21.71
CA VAL A 65 -0.45 10.42 -21.46
C VAL A 65 -1.62 9.96 -20.58
N TRP A 66 -2.16 8.77 -20.85
CA TRP A 66 -3.27 8.22 -20.07
C TRP A 66 -2.87 7.89 -18.64
N ASN A 67 -1.70 7.29 -18.43
CA ASN A 67 -1.16 6.98 -17.11
C ASN A 67 -0.90 8.25 -16.31
N MET A 68 -0.37 9.31 -16.93
CA MET A 68 -0.20 10.61 -16.30
C MET A 68 -1.55 11.19 -15.85
N ARG A 69 -2.58 11.15 -16.72
CA ARG A 69 -3.94 11.58 -16.36
C ARG A 69 -4.49 10.76 -15.20
N SER A 70 -4.26 9.45 -15.18
CA SER A 70 -4.71 8.57 -14.09
C SER A 70 -3.98 8.86 -12.78
N ALA A 71 -2.66 9.08 -12.81
CA ALA A 71 -1.89 9.49 -11.64
C ALA A 71 -2.41 10.81 -11.04
N TYR A 72 -2.71 11.80 -11.89
CA TYR A 72 -3.25 13.08 -11.44
C TYR A 72 -4.65 12.91 -10.84
N ASN A 73 -5.47 12.01 -11.39
CA ASN A 73 -6.76 11.67 -10.80
C ASN A 73 -6.63 11.10 -9.39
N VAL A 74 -5.72 10.13 -9.20
CA VAL A 74 -5.47 9.52 -7.89
C VAL A 74 -4.95 10.54 -6.90
N ALA A 75 -4.01 11.40 -7.30
CA ALA A 75 -3.53 12.50 -6.46
C ALA A 75 -4.67 13.45 -6.05
N ALA A 76 -5.56 13.80 -6.98
CA ALA A 76 -6.71 14.66 -6.70
C ALA A 76 -7.73 14.01 -5.74
N LEU A 77 -7.78 12.69 -5.64
CA LEU A 77 -8.65 11.95 -4.72
C LEU A 77 -8.01 11.78 -3.33
N ASN A 78 -6.72 11.47 -3.27
CA ASN A 78 -6.03 11.06 -2.04
C ASN A 78 -5.33 12.22 -1.32
N CYS A 79 -4.94 13.28 -2.01
CA CYS A 79 -4.25 14.43 -1.40
C CYS A 79 -5.23 15.50 -0.92
N GLN A 80 -5.97 15.22 0.16
CA GLN A 80 -7.07 16.08 0.65
C GLN A 80 -6.68 17.13 1.69
N LYS A 81 -5.41 17.17 2.12
CA LYS A 81 -4.94 18.17 3.10
C LYS A 81 -5.03 19.59 2.52
N PRO A 82 -5.25 20.63 3.34
CA PRO A 82 -5.34 22.02 2.87
C PRO A 82 -4.13 22.48 2.05
N GLU A 83 -2.92 22.07 2.44
CA GLU A 83 -1.65 22.33 1.73
C GLU A 83 -1.62 21.77 0.29
N HIS A 84 -2.51 20.83 -0.04
CA HIS A 84 -2.61 20.20 -1.35
C HIS A 84 -3.85 20.63 -2.15
N ALA A 85 -4.61 21.63 -1.69
CA ALA A 85 -5.85 22.07 -2.35
C ALA A 85 -5.67 22.45 -3.84
N ALA A 86 -4.46 22.89 -4.22
CA ALA A 86 -4.12 23.20 -5.61
C ALA A 86 -4.19 21.98 -6.55
N ILE A 87 -4.01 20.75 -6.05
CA ILE A 87 -4.01 19.53 -6.87
C ILE A 87 -5.37 19.31 -7.53
N LEU A 88 -6.46 19.40 -6.76
CA LEU A 88 -7.82 19.20 -7.28
C LEU A 88 -8.19 20.27 -8.32
N ASN A 89 -7.88 21.53 -8.03
CA ASN A 89 -8.17 22.64 -8.95
C ASN A 89 -7.36 22.51 -10.25
N GLY A 90 -6.07 22.19 -10.14
CA GLY A 90 -5.21 21.94 -11.29
C GLY A 90 -5.67 20.75 -12.12
N TYR A 91 -6.14 19.66 -11.49
CA TYR A 91 -6.66 18.50 -12.20
C TYR A 91 -7.93 18.84 -13.00
N LYS A 92 -8.86 19.58 -12.41
CA LYS A 92 -10.07 20.06 -13.11
C LYS A 92 -9.72 20.93 -14.31
N GLN A 93 -8.77 21.85 -14.15
CA GLN A 93 -8.31 22.73 -15.22
C GLN A 93 -7.60 21.93 -16.33
N PHE A 94 -6.72 21.00 -15.96
CA PHE A 94 -6.05 20.09 -16.89
C PHE A 94 -7.05 19.30 -17.76
N LEU A 95 -8.11 18.73 -17.15
CA LEU A 95 -9.14 18.01 -17.89
C LEU A 95 -9.90 18.91 -18.87
N LYS A 96 -10.22 20.14 -18.45
CA LYS A 96 -10.93 21.11 -19.29
C LYS A 96 -10.09 21.51 -20.50
N ASP A 97 -8.86 21.93 -20.26
CA ASP A 97 -7.96 22.46 -21.29
C ASP A 97 -7.53 21.39 -22.29
N ASN A 98 -7.38 20.14 -21.83
CA ASN A 98 -6.87 19.04 -22.64
C ASN A 98 -7.97 18.06 -23.09
N SER A 99 -9.25 18.39 -22.88
CA SER A 99 -10.39 17.49 -23.17
C SER A 99 -10.31 16.83 -24.55
N LYS A 100 -10.10 17.61 -25.61
CA LYS A 100 -9.97 17.10 -26.99
C LYS A 100 -8.78 16.14 -27.16
N ALA A 101 -7.64 16.49 -26.59
CA ALA A 101 -6.44 15.66 -26.66
C ALA A 101 -6.63 14.35 -25.88
N LEU A 102 -7.23 14.41 -24.69
CA LEU A 102 -7.53 13.24 -23.86
C LEU A 102 -8.55 12.32 -24.53
N THR A 103 -9.59 12.86 -25.17
CA THR A 103 -10.53 12.06 -25.98
C THR A 103 -9.82 11.35 -27.13
N LYS A 104 -8.92 12.04 -27.84
CA LYS A 104 -8.13 11.43 -28.90
C LYS A 104 -7.23 10.31 -28.37
N VAL A 105 -6.48 10.57 -27.29
CA VAL A 105 -5.60 9.58 -26.64
C VAL A 105 -6.40 8.35 -26.22
N ASN A 106 -7.59 8.54 -25.62
CA ASN A 106 -8.44 7.44 -25.22
C ASN A 106 -8.89 6.58 -26.42
N GLY A 107 -9.24 7.21 -27.53
CA GLY A 107 -9.60 6.51 -28.77
C GLY A 107 -8.42 5.75 -29.39
N GLU A 108 -7.21 6.33 -29.38
CA GLU A 108 -6.01 5.64 -29.88
C GLU A 108 -5.59 4.47 -28.99
N LEU A 109 -5.76 4.59 -27.66
CA LEU A 109 -5.57 3.46 -26.76
C LEU A 109 -6.54 2.33 -27.05
N ASP A 110 -7.83 2.65 -27.25
CA ASP A 110 -8.83 1.65 -27.59
C ASP A 110 -8.45 0.87 -28.85
N LYS A 111 -8.01 1.59 -29.90
CA LYS A 111 -7.50 0.98 -31.13
C LYS A 111 -6.27 0.12 -30.89
N GLN A 112 -5.30 0.60 -30.09
CA GLN A 112 -4.07 -0.14 -29.79
C GLN A 112 -4.40 -1.45 -29.07
N PHE A 113 -5.19 -1.40 -27.99
CA PHE A 113 -5.61 -2.60 -27.28
C PHE A 113 -6.42 -3.55 -28.18
N LYS A 114 -7.30 -3.02 -29.03
CA LYS A 114 -8.05 -3.83 -29.99
C LYS A 114 -7.15 -4.52 -31.01
N SER A 115 -6.09 -3.85 -31.46
CA SER A 115 -5.06 -4.42 -32.34
C SER A 115 -4.28 -5.53 -31.63
N ASP A 116 -3.85 -5.29 -30.38
CA ASP A 116 -2.97 -6.19 -29.65
C ASP A 116 -3.69 -7.45 -29.12
N TYR A 117 -4.96 -7.32 -28.74
CA TYR A 117 -5.71 -8.35 -28.02
C TYR A 117 -7.00 -8.84 -28.71
N GLY A 118 -7.34 -8.28 -29.88
CA GLY A 118 -8.50 -8.69 -30.67
C GLY A 118 -9.81 -8.58 -29.88
N SER A 119 -10.64 -9.64 -29.90
CA SER A 119 -11.94 -9.64 -29.21
C SER A 119 -11.85 -9.56 -27.68
N LYS A 120 -10.69 -9.85 -27.08
CA LYS A 120 -10.48 -9.81 -25.63
C LYS A 120 -10.04 -8.43 -25.12
N TYR A 121 -9.87 -7.46 -26.01
CA TYR A 121 -9.24 -6.18 -25.68
C TYR A 121 -9.88 -5.41 -24.53
N ILE A 122 -11.21 -5.49 -24.37
CA ILE A 122 -11.89 -4.82 -23.26
C ILE A 122 -11.37 -5.33 -21.92
N ARG A 123 -11.28 -6.65 -21.74
CA ARG A 123 -10.79 -7.25 -20.50
C ARG A 123 -9.36 -6.83 -20.21
N GLU A 124 -8.50 -6.87 -21.22
CA GLU A 124 -7.08 -6.54 -21.06
C GLU A 124 -6.88 -5.04 -20.78
N ARG A 125 -7.67 -4.18 -21.43
CA ARG A 125 -7.66 -2.73 -21.22
C ARG A 125 -8.15 -2.36 -19.82
N GLU A 126 -9.24 -2.97 -19.35
CA GLU A 126 -9.73 -2.71 -17.99
C GLU A 126 -8.77 -3.27 -16.93
N THR A 127 -8.19 -4.46 -17.16
CA THR A 127 -7.14 -5.01 -16.29
C THR A 127 -5.94 -4.07 -16.21
N TYR A 128 -5.49 -3.55 -17.35
CA TYR A 128 -4.43 -2.55 -17.42
C TYR A 128 -4.79 -1.27 -16.65
N ASN A 129 -5.99 -0.71 -16.85
CA ASN A 129 -6.43 0.48 -16.12
C ASN A 129 -6.41 0.23 -14.60
N THR A 130 -6.93 -0.90 -14.13
CA THR A 130 -6.88 -1.26 -12.70
C THR A 130 -5.44 -1.29 -12.17
N GLN A 131 -4.50 -1.88 -12.92
CA GLN A 131 -3.08 -1.87 -12.52
C GLN A 131 -2.51 -0.46 -12.43
N VAL A 132 -2.84 0.41 -13.39
CA VAL A 132 -2.39 1.82 -13.39
C VAL A 132 -2.93 2.58 -12.17
N TYR A 133 -4.22 2.47 -11.87
CA TYR A 133 -4.79 3.13 -10.70
C TYR A 133 -4.20 2.59 -9.40
N ASN A 134 -4.05 1.27 -9.27
CA ASN A 134 -3.43 0.66 -8.08
C ASN A 134 -1.96 1.04 -7.92
N TYR A 135 -1.23 1.27 -9.01
CA TYR A 135 0.16 1.68 -8.96
C TYR A 135 0.35 3.09 -8.37
N PHE A 136 -0.61 3.99 -8.58
CA PHE A 136 -0.54 5.36 -8.10
C PHE A 136 -1.27 5.63 -6.78
N ALA A 137 -2.03 4.64 -6.27
CA ALA A 137 -2.88 4.76 -5.09
C ALA A 137 -2.11 4.76 -3.77
#